data_AF-A0A6B3IJS7-F1
#
_entry.id   AF-A0A6B3IJS7-F1
#
_cell.length_a   1.000
_cell.length_b   1.000
_cell.length_c   1.000
_cell.angle_alpha   90.00
_cell.angle_beta   90.00
_cell.angle_gamma   90.00
#
_symmetry.space_group_name_H-M   'P 1'
#
loop_
_entity.id
_entity.type
_entity.pdbx_description
1 polymer ?
#
loop_
_entity_poly.entity_id
_entity_poly.type
_entity_poly.pdbx_seq_one_letter_code
_entity_poly.pdbx_strand_id
1 'polypeptide(L)'
;GVMLLGSEIGAALTALEPLGIDLIGLNCSTGPDEMSEHLRYLARHSRTPLMCMPNAGLPVLTKDGAHFPLGPDGLADSQETFVRDYGLSL
;
A
#
# COMPACT_ATOMS: atom_id res chain seq x y z
N GLY A 1 -7.12 -0.94 -8.14
CA GLY A 1 -7.90 0.28 -7.84
C GLY A 1 -7.29 1.51 -8.49
N VAL A 2 -7.99 2.64 -8.37
CA VAL A 2 -7.58 3.97 -8.84
C VAL A 2 -7.67 4.97 -7.69
N MET A 3 -6.95 6.08 -7.79
CA MET A 3 -7.10 7.23 -6.89
C MET A 3 -8.48 7.90 -7.11
N LEU A 4 -8.88 8.79 -6.20
CA LEU A 4 -10.20 9.44 -6.22
C LEU A 4 -10.55 10.10 -7.57
N LEU A 5 -9.55 10.71 -8.23
CA LEU A 5 -9.72 11.38 -9.52
C LEU A 5 -9.47 10.47 -10.73
N GLY A 6 -9.40 9.16 -10.52
CA GLY A 6 -9.23 8.15 -11.57
C GLY A 6 -7.77 7.84 -11.93
N SER A 7 -6.79 8.49 -11.31
CA SER A 7 -5.38 8.20 -11.58
C SER A 7 -5.01 6.77 -11.17
N GLU A 8 -4.49 6.00 -12.12
CA GLU A 8 -3.91 4.69 -11.84
C GLU A 8 -2.51 4.82 -11.24
N ILE A 9 -2.04 3.77 -10.57
CA ILE A 9 -0.77 3.78 -9.84
C ILE A 9 0.43 4.08 -10.76
N GLY A 10 0.40 3.59 -12.00
CA GLY A 10 1.45 3.89 -13.00
C GLY A 10 1.47 5.34 -13.44
N ALA A 11 0.30 5.98 -13.53
CA ALA A 11 0.21 7.41 -13.85
C ALA A 11 0.79 8.26 -12.71
N ALA A 12 0.49 7.90 -11.46
CA ALA A 12 1.06 8.57 -10.29
C ALA A 12 2.58 8.40 -10.22
N LEU A 13 3.09 7.18 -10.42
CA LEU A 13 4.53 6.93 -10.46
C LEU A 13 5.22 7.76 -11.56
N THR A 14 4.68 7.74 -12.78
CA THR A 14 5.23 8.49 -13.92
C THR A 14 5.28 9.99 -13.66
N ALA A 15 4.27 10.54 -12.98
CA ALA A 15 4.20 11.95 -12.67
C ALA A 15 5.16 12.38 -11.55
N LEU A 16 5.31 11.54 -10.51
CA LEU A 16 6.01 11.90 -9.29
C LEU A 16 7.49 11.53 -9.29
N GLU A 17 7.88 10.40 -9.89
CA GLU A 17 9.28 9.92 -9.88
C GLU A 17 10.28 10.94 -10.47
N PRO A 18 10.00 11.67 -11.56
CA PRO A 18 10.93 12.66 -12.12
C PRO A 18 11.20 13.86 -11.20
N LEU A 19 10.39 14.07 -10.16
CA LEU A 19 10.55 15.16 -9.21
C LEU A 19 11.68 14.90 -8.20
N GLY A 20 12.28 13.71 -8.20
CA GLY A 20 13.36 13.35 -7.28
C GLY A 20 12.87 13.13 -5.84
N ILE A 21 11.67 12.56 -5.68
CA ILE A 21 11.12 12.18 -4.38
C ILE A 21 11.94 11.05 -3.73
N ASP A 22 12.06 11.08 -2.40
CA ASP A 22 12.85 10.11 -1.64
C ASP A 22 12.14 8.75 -1.50
N LEU A 23 10.80 8.74 -1.38
CA LEU A 23 9.98 7.54 -1.25
C LEU A 23 8.65 7.69 -2.00
N ILE A 24 8.13 6.57 -2.51
CA ILE A 24 6.76 6.47 -3.05
C ILE A 24 6.03 5.27 -2.45
N GLY A 25 4.72 5.39 -2.20
CA GLY A 25 4.01 4.29 -1.55
C GLY A 25 2.51 4.46 -1.42
N LEU A 26 1.92 3.57 -0.61
CA LEU A 26 0.47 3.45 -0.41
C LEU A 26 0.12 3.49 1.08
N ASN A 27 -1.02 4.09 1.42
CA ASN A 27 -1.51 4.10 2.79
C ASN A 27 -3.05 4.07 2.89
N CYS A 28 -3.55 3.72 4.08
CA CYS A 28 -4.98 3.78 4.44
C CYS A 28 -5.83 2.91 3.50
N SER A 29 -7.00 3.37 3.04
CA SER A 29 -7.93 2.79 2.05
C SER A 29 -8.26 1.30 2.15
N THR A 30 -7.28 0.41 2.00
CA THR A 30 -7.43 -1.04 1.92
C THR A 30 -6.50 -1.78 2.89
N GLY A 31 -6.73 -3.08 3.04
CA GLY A 31 -5.84 -3.95 3.81
C GLY A 31 -4.64 -4.44 2.99
N PRO A 32 -3.80 -5.30 3.58
CA PRO A 32 -2.62 -5.83 2.91
C PRO A 32 -2.95 -6.64 1.65
N ASP A 33 -4.03 -7.43 1.68
CA ASP A 33 -4.44 -8.29 0.56
C ASP A 33 -4.71 -7.48 -0.71
N GLU A 34 -5.43 -6.35 -0.60
CA GLU A 34 -5.73 -5.52 -1.76
C GLU A 34 -4.56 -4.63 -2.20
N MET A 35 -3.63 -4.31 -1.29
CA MET A 35 -2.44 -3.51 -1.61
C MET A 35 -1.38 -4.30 -2.37
N SER A 36 -1.34 -5.63 -2.19
CA SER A 36 -0.31 -6.52 -2.73
C SER A 36 -0.04 -6.33 -4.23
N GLU A 37 -1.11 -6.27 -5.05
CA GLU A 37 -0.96 -6.09 -6.51
C GLU A 37 -0.41 -4.71 -6.89
N HIS A 38 -0.76 -3.68 -6.12
CA HIS A 38 -0.25 -2.32 -6.34
C HIS A 38 1.21 -2.19 -5.92
N LEU A 39 1.60 -2.82 -4.80
CA LEU A 39 3.00 -2.89 -4.37
C LEU A 39 3.85 -3.69 -5.35
N ARG A 40 3.35 -4.82 -5.84
CA ARG A 40 4.00 -5.63 -6.88
C ARG A 40 4.24 -4.82 -8.15
N TYR A 41 3.28 -3.97 -8.54
CA TYR A 41 3.49 -3.05 -9.67
C TYR A 41 4.60 -2.04 -9.35
N LEU A 42 4.52 -1.33 -8.23
CA LEU A 42 5.54 -0.34 -7.86
C LEU A 42 6.93 -0.96 -7.76
N ALA A 43 7.06 -2.14 -7.15
CA ALA A 43 8.34 -2.85 -6.97
C ALA A 43 9.02 -3.22 -8.30
N ARG A 44 8.24 -3.41 -9.36
CA ARG A 44 8.77 -3.73 -10.70
C ARG A 44 9.14 -2.51 -11.53
N HIS A 45 8.59 -1.34 -11.21
CA HIS A 45 8.65 -0.18 -12.11
C HIS A 45 9.27 1.06 -11.48
N SER A 46 9.29 1.19 -10.15
CA SER A 46 9.89 2.35 -9.49
C SER A 46 11.39 2.19 -9.32
N ARG A 47 12.11 3.28 -9.54
CA ARG A 47 13.52 3.45 -9.17
C ARG A 47 13.67 4.09 -7.78
N THR A 48 12.57 4.63 -7.23
CA THR A 48 12.50 5.25 -5.92
C THR A 48 12.13 4.18 -4.87
N PRO A 49 12.74 4.22 -3.66
CA PRO A 49 12.37 3.35 -2.55
C PRO A 49 10.86 3.36 -2.25
N LEU A 50 10.35 2.20 -1.82
CA LEU A 50 8.92 2.00 -1.58
C LEU A 50 8.54 2.10 -0.11
N MET A 51 7.32 2.59 0.15
CA MET A 51 6.70 2.53 1.47
C MET A 51 5.28 1.96 1.47
N CYS A 52 4.82 1.37 2.58
CA CYS A 52 3.43 0.95 2.72
C CYS A 52 2.90 1.00 4.16
N MET A 53 1.72 1.62 4.32
CA MET A 53 0.98 1.66 5.60
C MET A 53 -0.48 1.21 5.40
N PRO A 54 -0.72 -0.12 5.31
CA PRO A 54 -2.07 -0.65 5.09
C PRO A 54 -2.97 -0.46 6.32
N ASN A 55 -4.28 -0.46 6.10
CA ASN A 55 -5.23 -0.66 7.19
C ASN A 55 -5.12 -2.09 7.75
N ALA A 56 -5.61 -2.32 8.96
CA ALA A 56 -5.75 -3.66 9.55
C ALA A 56 -6.91 -4.45 8.91
N GLY A 57 -6.81 -4.70 7.61
CA GLY A 57 -7.88 -5.26 6.78
C GLY A 57 -8.89 -4.20 6.30
N LEU A 58 -9.91 -4.63 5.57
CA LEU A 58 -11.01 -3.76 5.18
C LEU A 58 -11.89 -3.42 6.40
N PRO A 59 -12.39 -2.17 6.52
CA PRO A 59 -13.26 -1.79 7.61
C PRO A 59 -14.61 -2.52 7.51
N VAL A 60 -15.06 -3.06 8.64
CA VAL A 60 -16.39 -3.63 8.81
C VAL A 60 -17.22 -2.67 9.67
N LEU A 61 -18.38 -2.27 9.19
CA LEU A 61 -19.29 -1.41 9.97
C LEU A 61 -19.95 -2.21 11.09
N THR A 62 -19.79 -1.75 12.32
CA THR A 62 -20.42 -2.30 13.52
C THR A 62 -21.33 -1.25 14.16
N LYS A 63 -22.05 -1.64 15.21
CA LYS A 63 -22.86 -0.69 16.02
C LYS A 63 -22.03 0.43 16.66
N ASP A 64 -20.73 0.19 16.88
CA ASP A 64 -19.81 1.11 17.56
C ASP A 64 -18.91 1.88 16.56
N GLY A 65 -19.18 1.74 15.24
CA GLY A 65 -18.40 2.36 14.16
C GLY A 65 -17.60 1.33 13.35
N ALA A 66 -16.62 1.83 12.59
CA ALA A 66 -15.76 0.99 11.76
C ALA A 66 -14.80 0.15 12.63
N HIS A 67 -14.82 -1.16 12.42
CA HIS A 67 -13.92 -2.14 13.04
C HIS A 67 -12.98 -2.72 11.98
N PHE A 68 -11.70 -2.81 12.32
CA PHE A 68 -10.66 -3.39 11.45
C PHE A 68 -10.29 -4.78 11.98
N PRO A 69 -10.59 -5.86 11.23
CA PRO A 69 -10.56 -7.22 11.79
C PRO A 69 -9.16 -7.85 11.85
N LEU A 70 -8.17 -7.30 11.15
CA LEU A 70 -6.82 -7.89 11.14
C LEU A 70 -6.11 -7.60 12.46
N GLY A 71 -5.71 -8.67 13.15
CA GLY A 71 -4.92 -8.55 14.38
C GLY A 71 -3.48 -8.09 14.12
N PRO A 72 -2.75 -7.70 15.19
CA PRO A 72 -1.35 -7.28 15.10
C PRO A 72 -0.45 -8.31 14.41
N ASP A 73 -0.61 -9.60 14.73
CA ASP A 73 0.23 -10.67 14.15
C ASP A 73 0.02 -10.80 12.64
N GLY A 74 -1.24 -10.79 12.17
CA GLY A 74 -1.54 -10.86 10.74
C GLY A 74 -1.07 -9.63 9.96
N LEU A 75 -1.11 -8.45 10.60
CA LEU A 75 -0.54 -7.23 10.01
C LEU A 75 0.99 -7.33 9.92
N ALA A 76 1.65 -7.85 10.95
CA ALA A 76 3.10 -8.06 10.97
C ALA A 76 3.55 -9.06 9.89
N ASP A 77 2.86 -10.21 9.77
CA ASP A 77 3.13 -11.22 8.74
C ASP A 77 3.03 -10.64 7.32
N SER A 78 2.04 -9.76 7.11
CA SER A 78 1.85 -9.07 5.83
C SER A 78 2.98 -8.08 5.55
N GLN A 79 3.39 -7.30 6.55
CA GLN A 79 4.52 -6.36 6.40
C GLN A 79 5.83 -7.10 6.15
N GLU A 80 6.09 -8.23 6.81
CA GLU A 80 7.26 -9.07 6.54
C GLU A 80 7.26 -9.54 5.09
N THR A 81 6.10 -10.00 4.58
CA THR A 81 5.93 -10.40 3.19
C THR A 81 6.23 -9.24 2.23
N PHE A 82 5.77 -8.02 2.53
CA PHE A 82 6.05 -6.86 1.69
C PHE A 82 7.54 -6.49 1.67
N VAL A 83 8.22 -6.52 2.81
CA VAL A 83 9.67 -6.29 2.87
C VAL A 83 10.40 -7.34 2.05
N ARG A 84 10.08 -8.63 2.23
CA ARG A 84 10.75 -9.74 1.56
C ARG A 84 10.50 -9.76 0.05
N ASP A 85 9.26 -9.59 -0.37
CA ASP A 85 8.84 -9.87 -1.75
C ASP A 85 8.80 -8.62 -2.62
N TYR A 86 8.66 -7.42 -2.03
CA TYR A 86 8.57 -6.14 -2.73
C TYR A 86 9.65 -5.13 -2.36
N GLY A 87 10.51 -5.42 -1.39
CA GLY A 87 11.66 -4.57 -1.04
C GLY A 87 11.27 -3.24 -0.40
N LEU A 88 10.18 -3.22 0.37
CA LEU A 88 9.76 -2.02 1.10
C LEU A 88 10.88 -1.50 1.99
N SER A 89 11.06 -0.18 1.97
CA SER A 89 12.04 0.54 2.79
C SER A 89 11.40 1.20 4.02
N LEU A 90 10.06 1.33 4.04
CA LEU A 90 9.27 1.85 5.17
C LEU A 90 7.87 1.23 5.26
#